data_AF-A0A918EU38-F1
#
_entry.id   AF-A0A918EU38-F1
#
_cell.length_a   1.000
_cell.length_b   1.000
_cell.length_c   1.000
_cell.angle_alpha   90.00
_cell.angle_beta   90.00
_cell.angle_gamma   90.00
#
_symmetry.space_group_name_H-M   'P 1'
#
loop_
_entity.id
_entity.type
_entity.pdbx_description
1 polymer ?
#
loop_
_entity_poly.entity_id
_entity_poly.type
_entity_poly.pdbx_seq_one_letter_code
_entity_poly.pdbx_strand_id
1 'polypeptide(L)' 'MARHIEVPVDDAAYEVLEEEAARAGITVPELVGQVLAHDLDMRRFLAAAAHFAAAWGPAFDAEFGPAHLGAAA' A
#
# COMPACT_ATOMS: atom_id res chain seq x y z
N MET A 1 -13.85 -10.04 -19.19
CA MET A 1 -12.67 -10.88 -19.51
C MET A 1 -11.79 -10.90 -18.29
N ALA A 2 -11.70 -12.03 -17.58
CA ALA A 2 -10.75 -12.17 -16.48
C ALA A 2 -9.31 -12.17 -17.04
N ARG A 3 -8.38 -11.47 -16.39
CA ARG A 3 -6.96 -11.46 -16.74
C ARG A 3 -6.21 -12.28 -15.70
N HIS A 4 -5.22 -13.07 -16.14
CA HIS A 4 -4.40 -13.92 -15.27
C HIS A 4 -3.00 -13.32 -15.12
N ILE A 5 -2.41 -13.46 -13.94
CA ILE A 5 -1.04 -13.05 -13.62
C ILE A 5 -0.41 -14.19 -12.83
N GLU A 6 0.79 -14.60 -13.23
CA GLU A 6 1.60 -15.55 -12.45
C GLU A 6 2.53 -14.77 -11.53
N VAL A 7 2.50 -15.09 -10.24
CA VAL A 7 3.35 -14.48 -9.22
C VAL A 7 4.23 -15.58 -8.62
N PRO A 8 5.48 -15.72 -9.05
CA PRO A 8 6.39 -16.68 -8.44
C PRO A 8 6.70 -16.22 -7.01
N VAL A 9 6.57 -17.15 -6.07
CA VAL A 9 6.90 -16.97 -4.66
C VAL A 9 7.71 -18.18 -4.20
N ASP A 10 8.52 -18.01 -3.16
CA ASP A 10 9.17 -19.13 -2.50
C ASP A 10 8.18 -19.89 -1.60
N ASP A 11 8.57 -21.11 -1.21
CA ASP A 11 7.72 -22.02 -0.43
C ASP A 11 7.32 -21.40 0.91
N ALA A 12 8.25 -20.71 1.60
CA ALA A 12 7.99 -20.10 2.90
C ALA A 12 6.96 -18.96 2.79
N ALA A 13 7.07 -18.13 1.76
CA ALA A 13 6.09 -17.09 1.49
C ALA A 13 4.72 -17.68 1.13
N TYR A 14 4.70 -18.79 0.38
CA TYR A 14 3.46 -19.48 0.04
C TYR A 14 2.79 -20.11 1.27
N GLU A 15 3.56 -20.72 2.18
CA GLU A 15 3.05 -21.27 3.45
C GLU A 15 2.34 -20.19 4.29
N VAL A 16 2.94 -19.00 4.42
CA VAL A 16 2.31 -17.87 5.12
C VAL A 16 1.00 -17.47 4.43
N LEU A 17 0.96 -17.43 3.10
CA LEU A 17 -0.27 -17.12 2.37
C LEU A 17 -1.35 -18.18 2.59
N GLU A 18 -1.00 -19.46 2.66
CA GLU A 18 -1.95 -20.53 2.98
C GLU A 18 -2.53 -20.37 4.39
N GLU A 19 -1.69 -20.09 5.39
CA GLU A 19 -2.12 -19.86 6.77
C GLU A 19 -3.08 -18.67 6.90
N GLU A 20 -2.75 -17.55 6.25
CA GLU A 20 -3.58 -16.34 6.28
C GLU A 20 -4.89 -16.53 5.51
N ALA A 21 -4.85 -17.20 4.35
CA ALA A 21 -6.04 -17.51 3.56
C ALA A 21 -6.99 -18.44 4.35
N ALA A 22 -6.43 -19.46 5.00
CA ALA A 22 -7.19 -20.35 5.87
C ALA A 22 -7.82 -19.60 7.05
N ARG A 23 -7.08 -18.69 7.69
CA ARG A 23 -7.59 -17.85 8.79
C ARG A 23 -8.74 -16.94 8.35
N ALA A 24 -8.66 -16.41 7.13
CA ALA A 24 -9.69 -15.55 6.54
C ALA A 24 -10.84 -16.33 5.90
N GLY A 25 -10.73 -17.65 5.77
CA GLY A 25 -11.75 -18.51 5.15
C GLY A 25 -11.88 -18.29 3.64
N ILE A 26 -10.79 -17.91 2.96
CA ILE A 26 -10.74 -17.64 1.51
C ILE A 26 -9.61 -18.45 0.86
N THR A 27 -9.54 -18.44 -0.47
CA THR A 27 -8.45 -19.09 -1.21
C THR A 27 -7.20 -18.20 -1.28
N VAL A 28 -6.02 -18.81 -1.45
CA VAL A 28 -4.76 -18.06 -1.65
C VAL A 28 -4.84 -17.07 -2.82
N PRO A 29 -5.38 -17.43 -4.01
CA PRO A 29 -5.55 -16.46 -5.10
C PRO A 29 -6.45 -15.26 -4.75
N GLU A 30 -7.51 -15.47 -3.97
CA GLU A 30 -8.38 -14.38 -3.51
C GLU A 30 -7.62 -13.45 -2.54
N LEU A 31 -6.89 -14.02 -1.58
CA LEU A 31 -6.05 -13.26 -0.66
C LEU A 31 -5.00 -12.41 -1.42
N VAL A 32 -4.26 -13.03 -2.34
CA VAL A 32 -3.26 -12.34 -3.17
C VAL A 32 -3.91 -11.23 -4.00
N GLY A 33 -5.09 -11.48 -4.57
CA GLY A 33 -5.86 -10.47 -5.28
C GLY A 33 -6.22 -9.26 -4.40
N GLN A 34 -6.63 -9.49 -3.16
CA GLN A 34 -6.92 -8.43 -2.19
C GLN A 34 -5.67 -7.64 -1.79
N VAL A 35 -4.57 -8.33 -1.50
CA VAL A 35 -3.28 -7.69 -1.14
C VAL A 35 -2.78 -6.81 -2.29
N LEU A 36 -2.80 -7.30 -3.52
CA LEU A 36 -2.38 -6.53 -4.69
C LEU A 36 -3.29 -5.34 -4.96
N ALA A 37 -4.61 -5.49 -4.79
CA ALA A 37 -5.54 -4.37 -4.93
C ALA A 37 -5.27 -3.29 -3.87
N HIS A 38 -5.06 -3.69 -2.62
CA HIS A 38 -4.75 -2.78 -1.53
C HIS A 38 -3.43 -2.03 -1.75
N ASP A 39 -2.37 -2.74 -2.18
CA ASP A 39 -1.07 -2.11 -2.50
C ASP A 39 -1.20 -1.08 -3.64
N LEU A 40 -1.95 -1.40 -4.70
CA LEU A 40 -2.19 -0.47 -5.80
C LEU A 40 -2.92 0.80 -5.34
N ASP A 41 -3.94 0.66 -4.50
CA ASP A 41 -4.69 1.80 -3.99
C ASP A 41 -3.84 2.63 -3.01
N MET A 42 -3.04 2.00 -2.16
CA MET A 42 -2.09 2.68 -1.30
C MET A 42 -1.05 3.47 -2.13
N ARG A 43 -0.51 2.89 -3.21
CA ARG A 43 0.44 3.59 -4.09
C ARG A 43 -0.18 4.81 -4.74
N ARG A 44 -1.44 4.70 -5.20
CA ARG A 44 -2.19 5.83 -5.76
C ARG A 44 -2.41 6.92 -4.73
N PHE A 45 -2.80 6.54 -3.51
CA PHE A 45 -2.99 7.46 -2.41
C PHE A 45 -1.69 8.22 -2.08
N LEU A 46 -0.58 7.51 -1.89
CA LEU A 46 0.71 8.14 -1.58
C LEU A 46 1.20 9.06 -2.71
N ALA A 47 1.00 8.68 -3.97
CA ALA A 47 1.33 9.54 -5.10
C ALA A 47 0.50 10.83 -5.11
N ALA A 48 -0.81 10.72 -4.85
CA ALA A 48 -1.69 11.88 -4.73
C ALA A 48 -1.28 12.76 -3.55
N ALA A 49 -1.04 12.15 -2.38
CA ALA A 49 -0.61 12.87 -1.17
C ALA A 49 0.71 13.63 -1.40
N ALA A 50 1.69 13.00 -2.05
CA ALA A 50 2.94 13.66 -2.42
C ALA A 50 2.71 14.85 -3.35
N HIS A 51 1.83 14.70 -4.35
CA HIS A 51 1.45 15.81 -5.22
C HIS A 51 0.79 16.96 -4.46
N PHE A 52 -0.17 16.66 -3.57
CA PHE A 52 -0.84 17.68 -2.76
C PHE A 52 0.13 18.40 -1.82
N ALA A 53 1.00 17.65 -1.14
CA ALA A 53 2.02 18.23 -0.26
C ALA A 53 2.96 19.16 -1.03
N ALA A 54 3.38 18.78 -2.25
CA ALA A 54 4.22 19.63 -3.08
C ALA A 54 3.48 20.89 -3.59
N ALA A 55 2.20 20.76 -3.98
CA ALA A 55 1.44 21.87 -4.56
C ALA A 55 0.97 22.89 -3.51
N TRP A 56 0.57 22.42 -2.32
CA TRP A 56 -0.08 23.25 -1.30
C TRP A 56 0.79 23.45 -0.04
N GLY A 57 1.81 22.63 0.16
CA GLY A 57 2.75 22.75 1.27
C GLY A 57 3.34 24.15 1.44
N PRO A 58 3.83 24.82 0.38
CA PRO A 58 4.38 26.17 0.53
C PRO A 58 3.37 27.21 1.02
N ALA A 59 2.10 27.11 0.59
CA ALA A 59 1.05 28.02 1.05
C ALA A 59 0.66 27.72 2.50
N PHE A 60 0.63 26.44 2.87
CA PHE A 60 0.41 26.01 4.25
C PHE A 60 1.53 26.51 5.18
N ASP A 61 2.79 26.33 4.77
CA ASP A 61 3.96 26.79 5.53
C ASP A 61 3.97 28.32 5.67
N ALA A 62 3.49 29.05 4.67
CA ALA A 62 3.38 30.51 4.74
C ALA A 62 2.34 30.99 5.78
N GLU A 63 1.24 30.26 5.93
CA GLU A 63 0.16 30.61 6.86
C GLU A 63 0.43 30.12 8.30
N PHE A 64 0.95 28.89 8.43
CA PHE A 64 1.04 28.20 9.72
C PHE A 64 2.48 28.00 10.22
N GLY A 65 3.48 28.36 9.41
CA GLY A 65 4.88 28.03 9.65
C GLY A 65 5.25 26.62 9.16
N PRO A 66 6.54 26.34 8.95
CA PRO A 66 6.99 25.06 8.42
C PRO A 66 6.69 23.92 9.38
N ALA A 67 6.22 22.79 8.87
CA ALA A 67 6.03 21.59 9.68
C ALA A 67 7.36 21.10 10.28
N HIS A 68 7.53 21.20 11.60
CA HIS A 68 8.64 20.57 12.29
C HIS A 68 8.26 19.10 12.51
N LEU A 69 8.57 18.22 11.54
CA LEU A 69 8.69 16.81 11.87
C LEU A 69 9.83 16.72 12.88
N GLY A 70 9.49 16.49 14.15
CA GLY A 70 10.48 16.31 15.21
C GLY A 70 11.54 15.34 14.72
N ALA A 71 12.76 15.83 14.54
CA ALA A 71 13.92 15.00 14.29
C ALA A 71 13.98 14.01 15.46
N ALA A 72 13.67 12.75 15.18
CA ALA A 72 13.91 11.67 16.11
C ALA A 72 15.42 11.61 16.34
N ALA A 73 15.83 12.10 17.51
CA ALA A 73 17.11 11.83 18.14
C ALA A 73 16.97 10.56 19.00
#